data_AF-A0A1F6U5N8-F1
#
_entry.id   AF-A0A1F6U5N8-F1
#
_cell.length_a   1.000
_cell.length_b   1.000
_cell.length_c   1.000
_cell.angle_alpha   90.00
_cell.angle_beta   90.00
_cell.angle_gamma   90.00
#
_symmetry.space_group_name_H-M   'P 1'
#
loop_
_entity.id
_entity.type
_entity.pdbx_description
1 polymer ?
#
loop_
_entity_poly.entity_id
_entity_poly.type
_entity_poly.pdbx_seq_one_letter_code
_entity_poly.pdbx_strand_id
1 'polypeptide(L)'
;MTPRTRDEFLDLVDQLIFEIEEVMMCAQDEGDPEDYEFSELLPVYEQLSGDLKKLHAEVMQGRHVFGEDRDLPFMPLVNKWKQRLPFYNLFATLNAAQKHGF
;
A
#
# COMPACT_ATOMS: atom_id res chain seq x y z
N MET A 1 -5.45 -13.30 3.30
CA MET A 1 -6.63 -13.73 2.51
C MET A 1 -6.52 -13.04 1.17
N THR A 2 -6.55 -13.76 0.05
CA THR A 2 -6.52 -13.12 -1.28
C THR A 2 -7.91 -12.61 -1.63
N PRO A 3 -8.07 -11.32 -1.98
CA PRO A 3 -9.35 -10.77 -2.43
C PRO A 3 -9.97 -11.58 -3.57
N ARG A 4 -11.28 -11.79 -3.51
CA ARG A 4 -12.10 -12.50 -4.52
C ARG A 4 -13.16 -11.61 -5.16
N THR A 5 -13.35 -10.41 -4.62
CA THR A 5 -14.31 -9.44 -5.12
C THR A 5 -13.67 -8.06 -5.14
N ARG A 6 -14.28 -7.13 -5.88
CA ARG A 6 -13.90 -5.72 -5.87
C ARG A 6 -13.97 -5.12 -4.46
N ASP A 7 -14.97 -5.51 -3.68
CA ASP A 7 -15.18 -4.95 -2.35
C ASP A 7 -14.10 -5.48 -1.38
N GLU A 8 -13.75 -6.77 -1.44
CA GLU A 8 -12.61 -7.33 -0.69
C GLU A 8 -11.27 -6.71 -1.13
N PHE A 9 -11.14 -6.30 -2.39
CA PHE A 9 -9.96 -5.57 -2.87
C PHE A 9 -9.90 -4.17 -2.28
N LEU A 10 -11.02 -3.45 -2.25
CA LEU A 10 -11.13 -2.13 -1.62
C LEU A 10 -10.83 -2.21 -0.12
N ASP A 11 -11.37 -3.20 0.58
CA ASP A 11 -11.10 -3.42 2.00
C ASP A 11 -9.59 -3.60 2.27
N LEU A 12 -8.90 -4.33 1.39
CA LEU A 12 -7.44 -4.51 1.49
C LEU A 12 -6.66 -3.22 1.20
N VAL A 13 -7.15 -2.38 0.28
CA VAL A 13 -6.56 -1.05 0.03
C VAL A 13 -6.76 -0.15 1.25
N ASP A 14 -7.94 -0.12 1.84
CA ASP A 14 -8.24 0.66 3.04
C ASP A 14 -7.41 0.20 4.24
N GLN A 15 -7.26 -1.11 4.42
CA GLN A 15 -6.36 -1.66 5.44
C GLN A 15 -4.93 -1.16 5.23
N LEU A 16 -4.39 -1.22 4.01
CA LEU A 16 -3.05 -0.73 3.73
C LEU A 16 -2.88 0.78 3.99
N ILE A 17 -3.89 1.59 3.66
CA ILE A 17 -3.88 3.03 3.96
C ILE A 17 -3.83 3.24 5.48
N PHE A 18 -4.66 2.52 6.24
CA PHE A 18 -4.69 2.60 7.69
C PHE A 18 -3.35 2.23 8.32
N GLU A 19 -2.75 1.09 7.93
CA GLU A 19 -1.46 0.63 8.47
C GLU A 19 -0.33 1.63 8.20
N ILE A 20 -0.31 2.26 7.01
CA ILE A 20 0.68 3.28 6.67
C ILE A 20 0.48 4.54 7.53
N GLU A 21 -0.77 4.98 7.69
CA GLU A 21 -1.10 6.16 8.49
C GLU A 21 -0.78 5.95 9.98
N GLU A 22 -1.09 4.78 10.53
CA GLU A 22 -0.71 4.40 11.90
C GLU A 22 0.81 4.45 12.11
N VAL A 23 1.59 3.86 11.18
CA VAL A 23 3.06 3.88 11.27
C VAL A 23 3.61 5.30 11.20
N MET A 24 3.05 6.16 10.34
CA MET A 24 3.43 7.57 10.29
C MET A 24 3.04 8.34 11.56
N MET A 25 1.90 8.03 12.17
CA MET A 25 1.47 8.64 13.43
C MET A 25 2.37 8.22 14.59
N CYS A 26 2.69 6.93 14.72
CA CYS A 26 3.66 6.44 15.71
C CYS A 26 5.02 7.15 15.56
N ALA A 27 5.51 7.30 14.32
CA ALA A 27 6.77 7.99 14.06
C ALA A 27 6.75 9.48 14.45
N GLN A 28 5.58 10.12 14.40
CA GLN A 28 5.41 11.52 14.80
C GLN A 28 5.28 11.68 16.32
N ASP A 29 4.61 10.73 16.99
CA ASP A 29 4.33 10.77 18.43
C ASP A 29 5.53 10.30 19.29
N GLU A 30 6.29 9.33 18.81
CA GLU A 30 7.50 8.80 19.49
C GLU A 30 8.72 9.74 19.39
N GLY A 31 8.54 10.93 18.79
CA GLY A 31 9.57 11.89 18.40
C GLY A 31 10.81 12.01 19.29
N ASP A 32 11.77 11.10 19.07
CA ASP A 32 13.18 11.44 19.08
C ASP A 32 13.61 11.63 17.61
N PRO A 33 13.85 12.87 17.16
CA PRO A 33 14.25 13.17 15.78
C PRO A 33 15.58 12.53 15.35
N GLU A 34 16.26 11.80 16.23
CA GLU A 34 17.48 11.04 15.95
C GLU A 34 17.25 9.61 15.43
N ASP A 35 16.00 9.12 15.33
CA ASP A 35 15.72 7.80 14.76
C ASP A 35 15.81 7.83 13.22
N TYR A 36 17.05 7.91 12.74
CA TYR A 36 17.46 8.10 11.34
C TYR A 36 16.78 7.10 10.39
N GLU A 37 16.49 5.88 10.86
CA GLU A 37 15.81 4.85 10.06
C GLU A 37 14.35 5.20 9.72
N PHE A 38 13.63 5.90 10.59
CA PHE A 38 12.25 6.33 10.31
C PHE A 38 12.21 7.56 9.40
N SER A 39 13.19 8.46 9.55
CA SER A 39 13.28 9.68 8.74
C SER A 39 13.40 9.40 7.23
N GLU A 40 14.11 8.33 6.84
CA GLU A 40 14.26 7.93 5.44
C GLU A 40 13.02 7.26 4.85
N LEU A 41 12.19 6.63 5.70
CA LEU A 41 10.98 5.91 5.28
C LEU A 41 9.74 6.80 5.23
N LEU A 42 9.70 7.91 5.97
CA LEU A 42 8.55 8.81 5.98
C LEU A 42 8.11 9.26 4.57
N PRO A 43 9.01 9.71 3.67
CA PRO A 43 8.60 10.10 2.31
C PRO A 43 8.11 8.90 1.48
N VAL A 44 8.59 7.70 1.79
CA VAL A 44 8.13 6.45 1.14
C VAL A 44 6.70 6.14 1.58
N TYR A 45 6.41 6.25 2.87
CA TYR A 45 5.06 6.05 3.41
C TYR A 45 4.06 7.07 2.86
N GLU A 46 4.43 8.36 2.81
CA GLU A 46 3.60 9.40 2.22
C GLU A 46 3.24 9.11 0.75
N GLN A 47 4.25 8.73 -0.04
CA GLN A 47 4.06 8.39 -1.45
C GLN A 47 3.14 7.17 -1.61
N LEU A 48 3.37 6.10 -0.83
CA LEU A 48 2.56 4.88 -0.89
C LEU A 48 1.11 5.15 -0.46
N SER A 49 0.89 5.94 0.60
CA SER A 49 -0.46 6.36 1.03
C SER A 49 -1.18 7.13 -0.08
N GLY A 50 -0.49 8.07 -0.73
CA GLY A 50 -1.03 8.84 -1.85
C GLY A 50 -1.42 7.96 -3.05
N ASP A 51 -0.57 6.98 -3.39
CA ASP A 51 -0.84 6.08 -4.52
C ASP A 51 -1.95 5.06 -4.22
N LEU A 52 -2.06 4.58 -2.97
CA LEU A 52 -3.17 3.73 -2.53
C LEU A 52 -4.50 4.49 -2.54
N LYS A 53 -4.53 5.76 -2.11
CA LYS A 53 -5.74 6.61 -2.17
C LYS A 53 -6.21 6.83 -3.61
N LYS A 54 -5.27 6.99 -4.56
CA LYS A 54 -5.61 7.06 -5.99
C LYS A 54 -6.18 5.75 -6.50
N LEU A 55 -5.54 4.62 -6.18
CA LEU A 55 -6.03 3.29 -6.53
C LEU A 55 -7.45 3.05 -5.98
N HIS A 56 -7.67 3.36 -4.70
CA HIS A 56 -8.99 3.27 -4.06
C HIS A 56 -10.04 4.07 -4.86
N ALA A 57 -9.73 5.33 -5.20
CA ALA A 57 -10.63 6.17 -5.98
C ALA A 57 -10.90 5.64 -7.39
N GLU A 58 -9.90 5.10 -8.07
CA GLU A 58 -10.05 4.49 -9.41
C GLU A 58 -10.94 3.24 -9.38
N VAL A 59 -10.77 2.39 -8.37
CA VAL A 59 -11.59 1.18 -8.18
C VAL A 59 -13.03 1.56 -7.82
N MET A 60 -13.23 2.50 -6.90
CA MET A 60 -14.56 3.02 -6.52
C MET A 60 -15.32 3.61 -7.72
N GLN A 61 -14.62 4.29 -8.61
CA GLN A 61 -15.22 4.89 -9.81
C GLN A 61 -15.40 3.89 -10.96
N GLY A 62 -15.01 2.62 -10.78
CA GLY A 62 -15.08 1.59 -11.82
C GLY A 62 -14.16 1.84 -13.01
N ARG A 63 -13.11 2.65 -12.84
CA ARG A 63 -12.13 2.96 -13.89
C ARG A 63 -10.90 2.05 -13.83
N HIS A 64 -10.74 1.35 -12.72
CA HIS A 64 -9.64 0.42 -12.51
C HIS A 64 -9.86 -0.89 -13.27
N VAL A 65 -8.85 -1.34 -13.99
CA VAL A 65 -8.87 -2.60 -14.74
C VAL A 65 -8.08 -3.64 -13.96
N PHE A 66 -8.77 -4.73 -13.63
CA PHE A 66 -8.21 -5.90 -12.96
C PHE A 66 -7.87 -6.98 -13.98
N GLY A 67 -6.85 -7.78 -13.69
CA GLY A 67 -6.47 -8.91 -14.52
C GLY A 67 -5.78 -8.46 -15.80
N GLU A 68 -4.48 -8.67 -15.90
CA GLU A 68 -3.68 -8.36 -17.10
C GLU A 68 -2.20 -8.78 -16.94
N ASP A 69 -1.90 -9.56 -15.90
CA ASP A 69 -0.53 -9.88 -15.47
C ASP A 69 0.34 -8.63 -15.23
N ARG A 70 -0.31 -7.47 -14.97
CA ARG A 70 0.34 -6.20 -14.68
C ARG A 70 0.44 -5.95 -13.19
N ASP A 71 1.65 -5.59 -12.74
CA ASP A 71 1.87 -5.09 -11.38
C ASP A 71 1.19 -3.73 -11.17
N LEU A 72 0.83 -3.44 -9.92
CA LEU A 72 0.43 -2.09 -9.51
C LEU A 72 1.62 -1.12 -9.71
N PRO A 73 1.38 0.13 -10.18
CA PRO A 73 2.46 1.05 -10.55
C PRO A 73 3.47 1.37 -9.44
N PHE A 74 3.05 1.28 -8.18
CA PHE A 74 3.88 1.53 -7.00
C PHE A 74 4.70 0.31 -6.54
N MET A 75 4.51 -0.88 -7.13
CA MET A 75 5.25 -2.08 -6.73
C MET A 75 6.77 -1.98 -6.85
N PRO A 76 7.38 -1.27 -7.82
CA PRO A 76 8.83 -1.05 -7.81
C PRO A 76 9.33 -0.36 -6.54
N LEU A 77 8.57 0.59 -6.00
CA LEU A 77 8.88 1.27 -4.74
C LEU A 77 8.73 0.31 -3.55
N VAL A 78 7.62 -0.44 -3.49
CA VAL A 78 7.39 -1.45 -2.44
C VAL A 78 8.51 -2.49 -2.43
N ASN A 79 8.90 -3.00 -3.60
CA ASN A 79 9.94 -4.02 -3.72
C ASN A 79 11.33 -3.51 -3.31
N LYS A 80 11.62 -2.23 -3.60
CA LYS A 80 12.86 -1.57 -3.15
C LYS A 80 12.96 -1.55 -1.63
N TRP A 81 11.83 -1.36 -0.93
CA TRP A 81 11.78 -1.19 0.52
C TRP A 81 11.25 -2.42 1.26
N LYS A 82 11.08 -3.57 0.59
CA LYS A 82 10.38 -4.75 1.13
C LYS A 82 10.86 -5.24 2.50
N GLN A 83 12.16 -5.08 2.82
CA GLN A 83 12.74 -5.53 4.08
C GLN A 83 12.45 -4.57 5.24
N ARG A 84 12.09 -3.32 4.93
CA ARG A 84 11.80 -2.26 5.89
C ARG A 84 10.29 -1.97 6.00
N LEU A 85 9.47 -2.54 5.12
CA LEU A 85 8.00 -2.39 5.15
C LEU A 85 7.35 -3.53 5.97
N PRO A 86 6.79 -3.26 7.15
CA PRO A 86 6.20 -4.31 8.01
C PRO A 86 4.95 -4.95 7.38
N PHE A 87 4.24 -4.24 6.51
CA PHE A 87 3.04 -4.69 5.80
C PHE A 87 3.30 -5.09 4.33
N TYR A 88 4.54 -5.45 3.97
CA TYR A 88 4.89 -5.91 2.61
C TYR A 88 3.96 -7.04 2.11
N ASN A 89 3.57 -7.97 2.97
CA ASN A 89 2.69 -9.09 2.60
C ASN A 89 1.30 -8.62 2.14
N LEU A 90 0.79 -7.50 2.66
CA LEU A 90 -0.48 -6.91 2.22
C LEU A 90 -0.34 -6.36 0.81
N PHE A 91 0.74 -5.64 0.50
CA PHE A 91 1.03 -5.20 -0.88
C PHE A 91 1.18 -6.37 -1.84
N ALA A 92 1.89 -7.43 -1.45
CA ALA A 92 2.06 -8.61 -2.29
C ALA A 92 0.71 -9.28 -2.58
N THR A 93 -0.17 -9.36 -1.57
CA THR A 93 -1.54 -9.90 -1.71
C THR A 93 -2.40 -9.03 -2.63
N LEU A 94 -2.35 -7.70 -2.44
CA LEU A 94 -3.07 -6.73 -3.26
C LEU A 94 -2.64 -6.83 -4.73
N ASN A 95 -1.33 -6.89 -4.95
CA ASN A 95 -0.76 -6.98 -6.28
C ASN A 95 -1.07 -8.34 -6.97
N ALA A 96 -1.11 -9.43 -6.21
CA ALA A 96 -1.54 -10.72 -6.75
C ALA A 96 -3.02 -10.67 -7.19
N ALA A 97 -3.90 -10.08 -6.38
CA ALA A 97 -5.30 -9.88 -6.76
C ALA A 97 -5.44 -9.00 -8.00
N GLN A 98 -4.63 -7.93 -8.12
CA GLN A 98 -4.56 -7.11 -9.32
C GLN A 98 -4.20 -7.92 -10.57
N LYS A 99 -3.14 -8.72 -10.50
CA LYS A 99 -2.62 -9.48 -11.64
C LYS A 99 -3.60 -10.51 -12.17
N HIS A 100 -4.24 -11.24 -11.26
CA HIS A 100 -5.09 -12.38 -11.59
C HIS A 100 -6.55 -12.00 -11.81
N GLY A 101 -6.96 -10.80 -11.39
CA GLY A 101 -8.30 -10.29 -11.65
C GLY A 101 -9.41 -10.87 -10.77
N PHE A 102 -9.01 -11.50 -9.65
CA PHE A 102 -9.81 -12.25 -8.67
C PHE A 102 -10.85 -13.27 -9.19
#